data_AF-A0AA45Z6H8-F1
#
_entry.id   AF-A0AA45Z6H8-F1
#
_cell.length_a   1.000
_cell.length_b   1.000
_cell.length_c   1.000
_cell.angle_alpha   90.00
_cell.angle_beta   90.00
_cell.angle_gamma   90.00
#
_symmetry.space_group_name_H-M   'P 1'
#
loop_
_entity.id
_entity.type
_entity.pdbx_description
1 polymer ?
#
loop_
_entity_poly.entity_id
_entity_poly.type
_entity_poly.pdbx_seq_one_letter_code
_entity_poly.pdbx_strand_id
1 'polypeptide(L)'
;MTQDGTDKTDAPGEEKKPLVEYPSVYEYKVMGKATVEETPGFEEHVRSLFRRKLGSEVSPDSIHVQHSRKGKFVSLSVSVLLLSEEQRRGIYAELHQDPRIVYYL
;
A
#
# COMPACT_ATOMS: atom_id res chain seq x y z
N MET A 1 15.91 -53.28 -1.57
CA MET A 1 14.60 -52.98 -0.96
C MET A 1 14.55 -51.48 -0.73
N THR A 2 13.65 -50.86 -1.48
CA THR A 2 13.09 -49.51 -1.51
C THR A 2 13.81 -48.36 -0.79
N GLN A 3 14.29 -47.40 -1.60
CA GLN A 3 14.59 -46.02 -1.26
C GLN A 3 13.25 -45.28 -1.09
N ASP A 4 12.89 -44.94 0.15
CA ASP A 4 11.68 -44.18 0.46
C ASP A 4 11.94 -42.69 0.19
N GLY A 5 11.32 -42.20 -0.88
CA GLY A 5 11.28 -40.79 -1.20
C GLY A 5 10.28 -40.10 -0.28
N THR A 6 10.75 -39.20 0.57
CA THR A 6 9.90 -38.16 1.15
C THR A 6 10.13 -36.87 0.38
N ASP A 7 9.31 -36.71 -0.66
CA ASP A 7 8.94 -35.43 -1.26
C ASP A 7 8.48 -34.49 -0.13
N LYS A 8 9.36 -33.58 0.29
CA LYS A 8 8.95 -32.39 1.02
C LYS A 8 8.78 -31.29 -0.01
N THR A 9 7.53 -31.13 -0.40
CA THR A 9 6.92 -29.99 -1.07
C THR A 9 7.74 -28.71 -0.93
N ASP A 10 8.43 -28.35 -2.02
CA ASP A 10 8.98 -27.02 -2.26
C ASP A 10 7.78 -26.06 -2.36
N ALA A 11 7.54 -25.29 -1.30
CA ALA A 11 6.63 -24.16 -1.35
C ALA A 11 7.33 -23.05 -2.15
N PRO A 12 6.78 -22.59 -3.28
CA PRO A 12 7.50 -21.69 -4.16
C PRO A 12 7.68 -20.32 -3.51
N GLY A 13 8.95 -19.95 -3.30
CA GLY A 13 9.40 -18.55 -3.28
C GLY A 13 9.03 -17.74 -2.03
N GLU A 14 9.50 -18.17 -0.85
CA GLU A 14 9.83 -17.19 0.19
C GLU A 14 11.09 -16.44 -0.22
N GLU A 15 10.95 -15.48 -1.14
CA GLU A 15 11.92 -14.41 -1.29
C GLU A 15 12.17 -13.85 0.11
N LYS A 16 13.41 -14.02 0.59
CA LYS A 16 13.94 -13.40 1.81
C LYS A 16 13.78 -11.88 1.69
N LYS A 17 12.58 -11.39 1.97
CA LYS A 17 12.32 -9.97 2.17
C LYS A 17 13.18 -9.57 3.37
N PRO A 18 13.90 -8.44 3.29
CA PRO A 18 14.61 -7.93 4.45
C PRO A 18 13.62 -7.92 5.62
N LEU A 19 14.06 -8.45 6.76
CA LEU A 19 13.25 -8.53 7.98
C LEU A 19 12.95 -7.07 8.37
N VAL A 20 11.86 -6.51 7.85
CA VAL A 20 11.42 -5.17 8.21
C VAL A 20 11.09 -5.26 9.68
N GLU A 21 11.88 -4.57 10.52
CA GLU A 21 11.64 -4.55 11.95
C GLU A 21 10.42 -3.69 12.22
N TYR A 22 9.35 -4.32 12.74
CA TYR A 22 8.14 -3.60 13.10
C TYR A 22 8.15 -3.31 14.62
N PRO A 23 7.64 -2.15 15.06
CA PRO A 23 6.95 -1.14 14.27
C PRO A 23 7.90 -0.23 13.47
N SER A 24 7.56 0.05 12.21
CA SER A 24 8.36 0.89 11.31
C SER A 24 7.48 1.92 10.61
N VAL A 25 8.00 3.14 10.45
CA VAL A 25 7.33 4.18 9.65
C VAL A 25 7.59 3.87 8.17
N TYR A 26 6.52 3.70 7.42
CA TYR A 26 6.58 3.42 5.99
C TYR A 26 5.79 4.46 5.22
N GLU A 27 6.42 5.02 4.19
CA GLU A 27 5.78 5.96 3.27
C GLU A 27 5.27 5.18 2.05
N TYR A 28 3.95 5.17 1.89
CA TYR A 28 3.29 4.67 0.68
C TYR A 28 3.17 5.79 -0.32
N LYS A 29 3.62 5.57 -1.55
CA LYS A 29 3.38 6.51 -2.64
C LYS A 29 2.25 5.98 -3.48
N VAL A 30 1.17 6.73 -3.57
CA VAL A 30 -0.02 6.39 -4.33
C VAL A 30 -0.22 7.46 -5.38
N MET A 31 -0.28 7.10 -6.65
CA MET A 31 -0.61 8.02 -7.72
C MET A 31 -1.97 7.66 -8.31
N GLY A 32 -2.83 8.67 -8.43
CA GLY A 32 -4.15 8.56 -9.02
C GLY A 32 -4.37 9.60 -10.11
N LYS A 33 -5.47 9.46 -10.85
CA LYS A 33 -5.93 10.51 -11.76
C LYS A 33 -6.54 11.67 -10.98
N ALA A 34 -6.11 12.90 -11.29
CA ALA A 34 -6.56 14.13 -10.61
C ALA A 34 -7.68 14.87 -11.34
N THR A 35 -8.23 14.28 -12.41
CA THR A 35 -9.30 14.89 -13.19
C THR A 35 -10.53 15.08 -12.30
N VAL A 36 -10.96 16.34 -12.16
CA VAL A 36 -12.08 16.77 -11.29
C VAL A 36 -13.39 16.02 -11.62
N GLU A 37 -13.51 15.55 -12.86
CA GLU A 37 -14.64 14.76 -13.36
C GLU A 37 -14.54 13.25 -13.04
N GLU A 38 -13.34 12.68 -12.89
CA GLU A 38 -13.17 11.24 -12.62
C GLU A 38 -12.94 10.94 -11.14
N THR A 39 -12.29 11.85 -10.39
CA THR A 39 -11.89 11.58 -8.99
C THR A 39 -11.98 12.79 -8.06
N PRO A 40 -13.16 13.38 -7.85
CA PRO A 40 -13.34 14.36 -6.80
C PRO A 40 -13.01 13.72 -5.43
N GLY A 41 -12.13 14.36 -4.65
CA GLY A 41 -11.77 13.87 -3.32
C GLY A 41 -10.92 12.60 -3.30
N PHE A 42 -10.02 12.39 -4.29
CA PHE A 42 -9.06 11.27 -4.25
C PHE A 42 -8.24 11.24 -2.96
N GLU A 43 -7.80 12.39 -2.46
CA GLU A 43 -7.13 12.53 -1.16
C GLU A 43 -8.01 12.00 -0.02
N GLU A 44 -9.26 12.46 0.09
CA GLU A 44 -10.18 12.00 1.13
C GLU A 44 -10.47 10.49 1.04
N HIS A 45 -10.56 9.96 -0.18
CA HIS A 45 -10.76 8.54 -0.43
C HIS A 45 -9.58 7.71 0.07
N VAL A 46 -8.36 8.07 -0.33
CA VAL A 46 -7.13 7.39 0.11
C VAL A 46 -6.98 7.55 1.63
N ARG A 47 -7.18 8.75 2.18
CA ARG A 47 -7.18 8.98 3.63
C ARG A 47 -8.17 8.06 4.36
N SER A 48 -9.39 7.93 3.83
CA SER A 48 -10.42 7.05 4.41
C SER A 48 -10.05 5.56 4.31
N LEU A 49 -9.42 5.15 3.20
CA LEU A 49 -8.89 3.79 3.03
C LEU A 49 -7.82 3.48 4.08
N PHE A 50 -6.81 4.33 4.21
CA PHE A 50 -5.74 4.13 5.20
C PHE A 50 -6.27 4.16 6.63
N ARG A 51 -7.17 5.10 6.97
CA ARG A 51 -7.84 5.14 8.28
C ARG A 51 -8.59 3.84 8.58
N ARG A 52 -9.34 3.31 7.61
CA ARG A 52 -10.08 2.04 7.77
C ARG A 52 -9.14 0.84 7.94
N LYS A 53 -8.02 0.80 7.21
CA LYS A 53 -7.07 -0.32 7.24
C LYS A 53 -6.16 -0.32 8.46
N LEU A 54 -5.71 0.84 8.90
CA LEU A 54 -4.86 0.97 10.08
C LEU A 54 -5.68 0.93 11.37
N GLY A 55 -7.00 1.18 11.30
CA GLY A 55 -7.87 1.25 12.47
C GLY A 55 -7.52 2.39 13.42
N SER A 56 -6.62 3.29 13.00
CA SER A 56 -6.13 4.43 13.76
C SER A 56 -6.24 5.68 12.91
N GLU A 57 -6.28 6.83 13.59
CA GLU A 57 -6.37 8.12 12.91
C GLU A 57 -5.04 8.41 12.20
N VAL A 58 -5.08 8.42 10.86
CA VAL A 58 -3.95 8.90 10.07
C VAL A 58 -3.94 10.41 10.17
N SER A 59 -2.88 10.94 10.79
CA SER A 59 -2.71 12.38 10.90
C SER A 59 -2.71 13.00 9.51
N PRO A 60 -3.42 14.13 9.30
CA PRO A 60 -3.43 14.79 7.99
C PRO A 60 -2.03 15.23 7.58
N ASP A 61 -1.16 15.56 8.54
CA ASP A 61 0.25 15.90 8.31
C ASP A 61 1.06 14.72 7.75
N SER A 62 0.61 13.48 8.00
CA SER A 62 1.24 12.29 7.46
C SER A 62 0.87 11.99 6.01
N ILE A 63 -0.04 12.78 5.41
CA ILE A 63 -0.47 12.65 4.03
C ILE A 63 0.01 13.88 3.26
N HIS A 64 1.02 13.68 2.41
CA HIS A 64 1.51 14.71 1.51
C HIS A 64 0.86 14.56 0.15
N VAL A 65 0.12 15.58 -0.25
CA VAL A 65 -0.54 15.63 -1.55
C VAL A 65 0.25 16.51 -2.50
N GLN A 66 0.64 15.94 -3.62
CA GLN A 66 1.39 16.62 -4.65
C GLN A 66 0.64 16.53 -5.98
N HIS A 67 0.03 17.64 -6.37
CA HIS A 67 -0.61 17.75 -7.69
C HIS A 67 0.46 17.82 -8.78
N SER A 68 0.30 17.02 -9.84
CA SER A 68 1.18 17.16 -11.00
C SER A 68 0.96 18.50 -11.70
N ARG A 69 2.04 19.07 -12.24
CA ARG A 69 2.05 20.37 -12.95
C ARG A 69 1.02 20.49 -14.10
N LYS A 70 0.60 19.37 -14.68
CA LYS A 70 -0.41 19.31 -15.77
C LYS A 70 -1.84 19.04 -15.29
N GLY A 71 -2.07 18.86 -13.99
CA GLY A 71 -3.39 18.57 -13.40
C GLY A 71 -4.01 17.22 -13.78
N LYS A 72 -3.28 16.35 -14.50
CA LYS A 72 -3.79 15.03 -14.93
C LYS A 72 -3.67 13.96 -13.85
N PHE A 73 -2.67 14.07 -12.98
CA PHE A 73 -2.35 13.09 -11.95
C PHE A 73 -2.09 13.76 -10.61
N VAL A 74 -2.40 13.05 -9.54
CA VAL A 74 -2.12 13.43 -8.16
C VAL A 74 -1.28 12.33 -7.55
N SER A 75 -0.20 12.73 -6.90
CA SER A 75 0.65 11.83 -6.12
C SER A 75 0.37 12.11 -4.64
N LEU A 76 0.09 11.06 -3.88
CA LEU A 76 -0.13 11.08 -2.44
C LEU A 76 1.00 10.28 -1.80
N SER A 77 1.74 10.87 -0.88
CA SER A 77 2.65 10.15 0.01
C SER A 77 1.99 10.00 1.36
N VAL A 78 1.76 8.78 1.81
CA VAL A 78 1.10 8.47 3.09
C VAL A 78 2.09 7.78 4.00
N SER A 79 2.56 8.48 5.02
CA SER A 79 3.50 7.98 6.02
C SER A 79 2.74 7.37 7.18
N VAL A 80 2.87 6.06 7.39
CA VAL A 80 2.11 5.36 8.45
C VAL A 80 3.01 4.43 9.24
N LEU A 81 2.68 4.26 10.52
CA LEU A 81 3.35 3.29 11.37
C LEU A 81 2.79 1.90 11.08
N LEU A 82 3.61 1.06 10.45
CA LEU A 82 3.29 -0.35 10.26
C LEU A 82 3.73 -1.13 11.48
N LEU A 83 2.82 -1.93 12.02
CA LEU A 83 3.08 -2.81 13.16
C LEU A 83 3.44 -4.24 12.70
N SER A 84 3.13 -4.59 11.45
CA SER A 84 3.38 -5.92 10.89
C SER A 84 3.37 -5.91 9.37
N GLU A 85 3.99 -6.92 8.73
CA GLU A 85 3.94 -7.07 7.27
C GLU A 85 2.51 -7.29 6.76
N GLU A 86 1.67 -7.95 7.54
CA GLU A 86 0.27 -8.20 7.16
C GLU A 86 -0.50 -6.90 6.95
N GLN A 87 -0.25 -5.88 7.77
CA GLN A 87 -0.82 -4.54 7.57
C GLN A 87 -0.35 -3.94 6.25
N ARG A 88 0.95 -4.10 5.94
CA ARG A 88 1.52 -3.61 4.68
C ARG A 88 0.86 -4.25 3.47
N ARG A 89 0.81 -5.58 3.45
CA ARG A 89 0.19 -6.34 2.35
C ARG A 89 -1.31 -6.01 2.23
N GLY A 90 -2.01 -5.87 3.34
CA GLY A 90 -3.43 -5.51 3.36
C GLY A 90 -3.71 -4.13 2.76
N ILE A 91 -2.83 -3.15 3.02
CA ILE A 91 -2.89 -1.83 2.40
C ILE A 91 -2.62 -1.94 0.90
N TYR A 92 -1.54 -2.59 0.47
CA TYR A 92 -1.26 -2.77 -0.96
C TYR A 92 -2.38 -3.48 -1.72
N ALA A 93 -3.01 -4.49 -1.10
CA ALA A 93 -4.15 -5.17 -1.70
C ALA A 93 -5.32 -4.20 -1.94
N GLU A 94 -5.65 -3.32 -0.98
CA GLU A 94 -6.67 -2.29 -1.18
C GLU A 94 -6.28 -1.28 -2.25
N LEU A 95 -5.02 -0.83 -2.24
CA LEU A 95 -4.52 0.11 -3.25
C LEU A 95 -4.59 -0.50 -4.66
N HIS A 96 -4.33 -1.79 -4.78
CA HIS A 96 -4.42 -2.53 -6.03
C HIS A 96 -5.88 -2.77 -6.48
N GLN A 97 -6.80 -2.98 -5.54
CA GLN A 97 -8.23 -3.12 -5.84
C GLN A 97 -8.87 -1.79 -6.28
N ASP A 98 -8.26 -0.66 -5.97
CA ASP A 98 -8.82 0.64 -6.29
C ASP A 98 -8.53 1.05 -7.76
N PRO A 99 -9.56 1.19 -8.61
CA PRO A 99 -9.35 1.51 -10.02
C PRO A 99 -8.92 2.95 -10.28
N ARG A 100 -8.95 3.84 -9.26
CA ARG A 100 -8.52 5.24 -9.39
C ARG A 100 -7.01 5.37 -9.24
N ILE A 101 -6.38 4.37 -8.61
CA ILE A 101 -4.93 4.30 -8.41
C ILE A 101 -4.30 3.75 -9.69
N VAL A 102 -3.48 4.59 -10.32
CA VAL A 102 -2.71 4.21 -11.52
C VAL A 102 -1.33 3.65 -11.17
N TYR A 103 -0.81 3.97 -10.00
CA TYR A 103 0.48 3.47 -9.54
C TYR A 103 0.57 3.52 -8.01
N TYR A 104 1.25 2.55 -7.41
CA TYR A 104 1.55 2.55 -5.98
C TYR A 104 2.95 1.96 -5.70
N LEU A 105 3.61 2.47 -4.66
CA LEU A 105 4.90 2.02 -4.14
C LEU A 105 4.87 1.99 -2.62
#